data_AF-X1I1M7-F1
#
_entry.id   AF-X1I1M7-F1
#
_cell.length_a   1.000
_cell.length_b   1.000
_cell.length_c   1.000
_cell.angle_alpha   90.00
_cell.angle_beta   90.00
_cell.angle_gamma   90.00
#
_symmetry.space_group_name_H-M   'P 1'
#
loop_
_entity.id
_entity.type
_entity.pdbx_description
1 polymer ?
#
loop_
_entity_poly.entity_id
_entity_poly.type
_entity_poly.pdbx_seq_one_letter_code
_entity_poly.pdbx_strand_id
1 'polypeptide(L)' 'MKDSDRYLKIVEWSEEDQCYVGTCPGLFYGGCHGDNEAEVYKELCEIVEENITLYNMTIG' A
#
# COMPACT_ATOMS: atom_id res chain seq x y z
N MET A 1 16.57 3.30 8.39
CA MET A 1 15.29 3.60 7.73
C MET A 1 15.22 2.73 6.49
N LYS A 2 14.14 1.98 6.34
CA LYS A 2 13.84 1.27 5.10
C LYS A 2 13.36 2.30 4.07
N ASP A 3 13.53 2.03 2.78
CA ASP A 3 13.03 2.95 1.76
C ASP A 3 11.51 3.09 1.79
N SER A 4 10.81 2.03 2.21
CA SER A 4 9.38 2.04 2.46
C SER A 4 8.93 3.00 3.56
N ASP A 5 9.81 3.42 4.47
CA ASP A 5 9.52 4.41 5.53
C ASP A 5 9.26 5.81 4.95
N ARG A 6 9.67 6.07 3.70
CA ARG A 6 9.50 7.37 3.02
C ARG A 6 8.09 7.60 2.48
N TYR A 7 7.28 6.55 2.42
CA TYR A 7 5.97 6.57 1.77
C TYR A 7 4.84 6.49 2.77
N LEU A 8 3.89 7.43 2.65
CA LEU A 8 2.64 7.44 3.39
C LEU A 8 1.77 6.24 2.95
N LYS A 9 1.39 5.42 3.93
CA LYS A 9 0.46 4.30 3.78
C LYS A 9 -0.82 4.67 4.49
N ILE A 10 -1.94 4.60 3.78
CA ILE A 10 -3.26 4.98 4.28
C ILE A 10 -4.12 3.72 4.27
N VAL A 11 -4.83 3.46 5.36
CA VAL A 11 -5.90 2.48 5.42
C VAL A 11 -7.12 3.20 5.93
N GLU A 12 -8.22 3.14 5.18
CA GLU A 12 -9.46 3.82 5.50
C GLU A 12 -10.66 2.90 5.23
N TRP A 13 -11.75 3.09 5.97
CA TRP A 13 -13.01 2.39 5.71
C TRP A 13 -13.73 3.04 4.54
N SER A 14 -14.13 2.24 3.54
CA SER A 14 -15.02 2.65 2.46
C SER A 14 -16.47 2.31 2.82
N GLU A 15 -17.31 3.32 3.02
CA GLU A 15 -18.75 3.09 3.20
C GLU A 15 -19.42 2.58 1.91
N GLU A 16 -18.89 2.92 0.74
CA GLU A 16 -19.44 2.46 -0.55
C GLU A 16 -19.18 0.97 -0.77
N ASP A 17 -17.95 0.52 -0.48
CA ASP A 17 -17.50 -0.84 -0.74
C ASP A 17 -17.65 -1.77 0.48
N GLN A 18 -17.97 -1.20 1.65
CA GLN A 18 -18.08 -1.92 2.93
C GLN A 18 -16.82 -2.73 3.27
N CYS A 19 -15.65 -2.14 3.02
CA CYS A 19 -14.36 -2.76 3.33
C CYS A 19 -13.30 -1.69 3.66
N TYR A 20 -12.18 -2.11 4.23
CA TYR A 20 -11.00 -1.27 4.36
C TYR A 20 -10.24 -1.22 3.04
N VAL A 21 -9.81 -0.03 2.64
CA VAL A 21 -9.02 0.24 1.43
C VAL A 21 -7.65 0.75 1.83
N GLY A 22 -6.62 0.06 1.36
CA GLY A 22 -5.21 0.41 1.58
C GLY A 22 -4.61 1.08 0.35
N THR A 23 -4.06 2.30 0.49
CA THR A 23 -3.45 3.05 -0.62
C THR A 23 -2.08 3.63 -0.29
N CYS A 24 -1.26 3.85 -1.33
CA CYS A 24 0.03 4.53 -1.23
C CYS A 24 0.22 5.56 -2.37
N PRO A 25 -0.43 6.74 -2.27
CA PRO A 25 -0.51 7.70 -3.38
C PRO A 25 0.84 8.23 -3.89
N GLY A 26 1.88 8.17 -3.06
CA GLY A 26 3.22 8.65 -3.41
C GLY A 26 4.08 7.65 -4.20
N LEU A 27 3.60 6.43 -4.45
CA LEU A 27 4.40 5.37 -5.07
C LEU A 27 3.71 4.70 -6.28
N PHE A 28 2.44 4.34 -6.15
CA PHE A 28 1.70 3.64 -7.20
C PHE A 28 0.22 4.03 -7.21
N TYR A 29 -0.44 3.82 -8.35
CA TYR A 29 -1.90 3.92 -8.46
C TYR A 29 -2.54 2.57 -8.13
N GLY A 30 -3.60 2.58 -7.33
CA GLY A 30 -4.25 1.37 -6.82
C GLY A 30 -3.93 1.09 -5.35
N GLY A 31 -4.18 -0.15 -4.94
CA GLY A 31 -4.14 -0.53 -3.53
C GLY A 31 -4.53 -1.99 -3.29
N CYS A 32 -4.80 -2.31 -2.04
CA CYS A 32 -5.42 -3.55 -1.60
C CYS A 32 -6.69 -3.24 -0.80
N HIS A 33 -7.53 -4.24 -0.52
CA HIS A 33 -8.73 -4.06 0.27
C HIS A 33 -9.13 -5.33 1.02
N GLY A 34 -9.92 -5.20 2.08
CA GLY A 34 -10.38 -6.34 2.88
C GLY A 34 -11.18 -5.94 4.11
N ASP A 35 -11.71 -6.92 4.83
CA ASP A 35 -12.64 -6.69 5.95
C ASP A 35 -11.92 -6.39 7.28
N ASN A 36 -10.59 -6.53 7.31
CA ASN A 36 -9.77 -6.33 8.51
C ASN A 36 -8.69 -5.27 8.28
N GLU A 37 -8.78 -4.17 9.02
CA GLU A 37 -7.87 -3.02 8.93
C GLU A 37 -6.38 -3.42 9.04
N ALA A 38 -6.05 -4.29 9.99
CA ALA A 38 -4.67 -4.69 10.26
C ALA A 38 -4.10 -5.62 9.17
N GLU A 39 -4.93 -6.49 8.61
CA GLU A 39 -4.54 -7.36 7.49
C GLU A 39 -4.31 -6.53 6.22
N VAL A 40 -5.20 -5.57 5.93
CA VAL A 40 -5.04 -4.63 4.82
C VAL A 40 -3.76 -3.81 4.98
N TYR A 41 -3.47 -3.29 6.18
CA TYR A 41 -2.22 -2.56 6.41
C TYR A 41 -0.98 -3.42 6.19
N LYS A 42 -1.03 -4.69 6.62
CA LYS A 42 0.08 -5.64 6.43
C LYS A 42 0.32 -5.91 4.95
N GLU A 43 -0.73 -6.22 4.20
CA GLU A 43 -0.65 -6.44 2.75
C GLU A 43 -0.14 -5.18 2.02
N LEU A 44 -0.64 -4.00 2.40
CA LEU A 44 -0.18 -2.73 1.83
C LEU A 44 1.32 -2.50 2.04
N CYS A 45 1.87 -2.93 3.18
CA CYS A 45 3.31 -2.86 3.42
C CYS A 45 4.09 -3.78 2.47
N GLU A 46 3.59 -5.00 2.21
CA GLU A 46 4.21 -5.95 1.29
C GLU A 46 4.20 -5.40 -0.15
N ILE A 47 3.06 -4.87 -0.61
CA ILE A 47 2.91 -4.26 -1.95
C ILE A 47 3.86 -3.06 -2.13
N VAL A 48 4.04 -2.23 -1.10
CA VAL A 48 4.98 -1.09 -1.16
C VAL A 48 6.41 -1.57 -1.36
N GLU A 49 6.86 -2.61 -0.65
CA GLU A 49 8.22 -3.16 -0.81
C GLU A 49 8.42 -3.76 -2.21
N GLU A 50 7.41 -4.45 -2.73
CA GLU A 50 7.44 -5.00 -4.10
C GLU A 50 7.55 -3.89 -5.16
N ASN A 51 6.77 -2.81 -5.02
CA ASN A 51 6.81 -1.69 -5.96
C ASN A 51 8.16 -0.95 -5.91
N ILE A 52 8.71 -0.68 -4.73
CA ILE A 52 10.05 -0.09 -4.59
C ILE A 52 11.10 -0.96 -5.29
N THR A 53 11.03 -2.27 -5.09
CA THR A 53 11.94 -3.23 -5.73
C THR A 53 11.80 -3.17 -7.25
N LEU A 54 10.58 -3.15 -7.77
CA LEU A 54 10.32 -3.06 -9.21
C LEU A 54 10.85 -1.76 -9.82
N TYR A 55 10.62 -0.61 -9.18
CA TYR A 55 11.15 0.67 -9.63
C TYR A 55 12.69 0.66 -9.72
N ASN A 56 13.35 0.13 -8.70
CA ASN A 56 14.81 0.03 -8.67
C ASN A 56 15.37 -0.91 -9.75
N MET A 57 14.61 -1.94 -10.16
CA MET A 57 15.01 -2.86 -11.24
C MET A 57 14.75 -2.33 -12.64
N THR A 58 13.76 -1.46 -12.81
CA THR A 58 13.27 -1.05 -14.15
C THR A 58 13.84 0.30 -14.60
N ILE A 59 14.28 1.14 -13.66
CA ILE A 59 14.76 2.50 -13.93
C ILE A 59 16.18 2.74 -13.37
N GLY A 60 16.78 1.71 -12.77
CA GLY A 60 18.15 1.72 -12.24
C GLY A 60 19.23 1.47 -13.28
#